data_AF-M1D4A6-F1
#
_entry.id   AF-M1D4A6-F1
#
_cell.length_a   1.000
_cell.length_b   1.000
_cell.length_c   1.000
_cell.angle_alpha   90.00
_cell.angle_beta   90.00
_cell.angle_gamma   90.00
#
_symmetry.space_group_name_H-M   'P 1'
#
loop_
_entity.id
_entity.type
_entity.pdbx_description
1 polymer ?
#
loop_
_entity_poly.entity_id
_entity_poly.type
_entity_poly.pdbx_seq_one_letter_code
_entity_poly.pdbx_strand_id
1 'polypeptide(L)'
;MNEYGASKQEAYVKFRKEVKNAWKDINKALLRPIEVPIFVLERILNLARTMDTFFQDEEDGYTNSNSKCKDIITLLLVDSVTI
;
A
#
# COMPACT_ATOMS: atom_id res chain seq x y z
N MET A 1 3.62 8.95 19.28
CA MET A 1 4.40 8.95 20.54
C MET A 1 4.08 10.19 21.36
N ASN A 2 4.54 11.38 20.97
CA ASN A 2 4.37 12.63 21.74
C ASN A 2 2.94 12.96 22.17
N GLU A 3 1.96 12.84 21.26
CA GLU A 3 0.55 13.18 21.56
C GLU A 3 -0.07 12.32 22.66
N TYR A 4 0.35 11.05 22.77
CA TYR A 4 -0.25 10.07 23.70
C TYR A 4 0.72 9.59 24.78
N GLY A 5 1.94 10.15 24.85
CA GLY A 5 3.02 9.63 25.69
C GLY A 5 3.36 8.15 25.41
N ALA A 6 3.02 7.63 24.24
CA ALA A 6 3.13 6.21 23.90
C ALA A 6 4.53 5.83 23.42
N SER A 7 4.92 4.57 23.63
CA SER A 7 6.12 3.97 23.07
C SER A 7 6.06 3.89 21.53
N LYS A 8 7.22 3.65 20.91
CA LYS A 8 7.31 3.41 19.46
C LYS A 8 6.43 2.21 19.07
N GLN A 9 6.54 1.10 19.78
CA GLN A 9 5.82 -0.15 19.51
C GLN A 9 4.30 0.05 19.58
N GLU A 10 3.80 0.74 20.60
CA GLU A 10 2.37 1.06 20.71
C GLU A 10 1.89 1.94 19.55
N ALA A 11 2.70 2.92 19.12
CA ALA A 11 2.39 3.74 17.96
C ALA A 11 2.30 2.87 16.68
N TYR A 12 3.26 1.96 16.45
CA TYR A 12 3.22 1.03 15.31
C TYR A 12 1.99 0.13 15.33
N VAL A 13 1.61 -0.41 16.49
CA VAL A 13 0.39 -1.22 16.63
C VAL A 13 -0.85 -0.42 16.27
N LYS A 14 -0.95 0.83 16.73
CA LYS A 14 -2.05 1.73 16.37
C LYS A 14 -2.07 2.01 14.87
N PHE A 15 -0.95 2.39 14.26
CA PHE A 15 -0.89 2.65 12.82
C PHE A 15 -1.25 1.43 11.98
N ARG A 16 -0.76 0.23 12.32
CA ARG A 16 -1.15 -1.00 11.62
C ARG A 16 -2.65 -1.28 11.72
N LYS A 17 -3.28 -0.97 12.85
CA LYS A 17 -4.73 -1.08 13.01
C LYS A 17 -5.47 -0.08 12.10
N GLU A 18 -5.00 1.16 12.02
CA GLU A 18 -5.59 2.17 11.14
C GLU A 18 -5.44 1.79 9.66
N VAL A 19 -4.28 1.30 9.23
CA VAL A 19 -4.07 0.79 7.86
C VAL A 19 -5.03 -0.38 7.56
N LYS A 20 -5.18 -1.32 8.51
CA LYS A 20 -6.14 -2.44 8.36
C LYS A 20 -7.59 -1.96 8.25
N ASN A 21 -7.96 -0.91 8.97
CA ASN A 21 -9.31 -0.33 8.88
C ASN A 21 -9.50 0.39 7.54
N ALA A 22 -8.53 1.19 7.09
CA ALA A 22 -8.57 1.86 5.80
C ALA A 22 -8.72 0.87 4.63
N TRP A 23 -8.06 -0.28 4.69
CA TRP A 23 -8.27 -1.37 3.71
C TRP A 23 -9.72 -1.89 3.70
N LYS A 24 -10.37 -2.01 4.87
CA LYS A 24 -11.78 -2.40 4.93
C LYS A 24 -12.68 -1.33 4.33
N ASP A 25 -12.36 -0.06 4.52
CA ASP A 25 -13.13 1.05 3.96
C ASP A 25 -13.03 1.08 2.43
N ILE A 26 -11.82 0.90 1.87
CA ILE A 26 -11.61 0.75 0.41
C ILE A 26 -12.44 -0.43 -0.12
N ASN A 27 -12.38 -1.59 0.54
CA ASN A 27 -13.14 -2.76 0.12
C ASN A 27 -14.66 -2.53 0.17
N LYS A 28 -15.14 -1.82 1.21
CA LYS A 28 -16.56 -1.49 1.35
C LYS A 28 -17.03 -0.55 0.23
N ALA A 29 -16.21 0.45 -0.13
CA ALA A 29 -16.53 1.39 -1.21
C ALA A 29 -16.67 0.72 -2.60
N LEU A 30 -16.02 -0.44 -2.79
CA LEU A 30 -16.11 -1.23 -4.02
C LEU A 30 -17.33 -2.17 -4.07
N LEU A 31 -18.09 -2.29 -2.98
CA LEU A 31 -19.33 -3.06 -2.96
C LEU A 31 -20.45 -2.30 -3.68
N ARG A 32 -21.37 -3.04 -4.33
CA ARG A 32 -22.53 -2.44 -4.98
C ARG A 32 -23.60 -2.02 -3.96
N PRO A 33 -24.33 -0.91 -4.20
CA PRO A 33 -24.16 0.04 -5.29
C PRO A 33 -22.92 0.92 -5.11
N ILE A 34 -22.22 1.22 -6.21
CA ILE A 34 -21.01 2.06 -6.18
C ILE A 34 -21.43 3.53 -6.30
N GLU A 35 -20.96 4.38 -5.39
CA GLU A 35 -21.34 5.81 -5.32
C GLU A 35 -20.71 6.68 -6.43
N VAL A 36 -19.57 6.27 -6.95
CA VAL A 36 -18.81 6.98 -8.00
C VAL A 36 -18.41 6.02 -9.13
N PRO A 37 -18.00 6.51 -10.30
CA PRO A 37 -17.49 5.65 -11.36
C PRO A 37 -16.33 4.77 -10.87
N ILE A 38 -16.35 3.48 -11.24
CA ILE A 38 -15.40 2.48 -10.73
C ILE A 38 -13.93 2.88 -10.95
N PHE A 39 -13.61 3.52 -12.08
CA PHE A 39 -12.26 3.96 -12.40
C PHE A 39 -11.68 4.94 -11.36
N VAL A 40 -12.54 5.73 -10.69
CA VAL A 40 -12.11 6.64 -9.61
C VAL A 40 -11.66 5.84 -8.40
N LEU A 41 -12.41 4.80 -8.02
CA LEU A 41 -12.06 3.92 -6.91
C LEU A 41 -10.82 3.08 -7.24
N GLU A 42 -10.69 2.61 -8.48
CA GLU A 42 -9.51 1.87 -8.94
C GLU A 42 -8.22 2.68 -8.82
N ARG A 43 -8.27 4.01 -9.07
CA ARG A 43 -7.09 4.87 -8.87
C ARG A 43 -6.62 4.87 -7.41
N ILE A 44 -7.55 5.01 -6.46
CA ILE A 44 -7.22 5.03 -5.02
C ILE A 44 -6.77 3.64 -4.55
N LEU A 45 -7.46 2.59 -5.00
CA LEU A 45 -7.09 1.20 -4.73
C LEU A 45 -5.66 0.89 -5.22
N ASN A 46 -5.33 1.29 -6.45
CA ASN A 46 -4.01 1.04 -7.02
C ASN A 46 -2.93 1.86 -6.30
N LEU A 47 -3.22 3.09 -5.87
CA LEU A 47 -2.30 3.87 -5.04
C LEU A 47 -2.01 3.17 -3.70
N ALA A 48 -3.05 2.66 -3.01
CA ALA A 48 -2.88 1.91 -1.77
C ALA A 48 -2.04 0.64 -1.99
N ARG A 49 -2.26 -0.10 -3.09
CA ARG A 49 -1.45 -1.26 -3.47
C ARG A 49 0.01 -0.90 -3.73
N THR A 50 0.28 0.22 -4.41
CA THR A 50 1.66 0.70 -4.63
C THR A 50 2.37 0.95 -3.31
N MET A 51 1.72 1.63 -2.37
CA MET A 51 2.31 1.89 -1.05
C MET A 51 2.59 0.59 -0.28
N ASP A 52 1.63 -0.34 -0.26
CA ASP A 52 1.79 -1.64 0.39
C ASP A 52 2.94 -2.46 -0.22
N THR A 53 3.11 -2.38 -1.54
CA THR A 53 4.18 -3.07 -2.28
C THR A 53 5.55 -2.45 -2.04
N PHE A 54 5.66 -1.11 -2.09
CA PHE A 54 6.94 -0.41 -2.02
C PHE A 54 7.49 -0.34 -0.60
N PHE A 55 6.61 -0.34 0.41
CA PHE A 55 6.99 -0.29 1.82
C PHE A 55 6.81 -1.62 2.54
N GLN A 56 6.78 -2.72 1.78
CA GLN A 56 6.70 -4.06 2.32
C GLN A 56 7.91 -4.35 3.22
N ASP A 57 7.71 -5.19 4.23
CA ASP A 57 8.76 -5.67 5.15
C ASP A 57 9.48 -4.56 5.94
N GLU A 58 8.81 -3.40 6.10
CA GLU A 58 9.34 -2.21 6.79
C GLU A 58 10.57 -1.58 6.08
N GLU A 59 10.73 -1.81 4.77
CA GLU A 59 11.77 -1.19 3.95
C GLU A 59 11.24 0.04 3.18
N ASP A 60 12.10 1.03 2.90
CA ASP A 60 11.77 2.12 1.97
C ASP A 60 12.18 1.73 0.55
N GLY A 61 11.27 1.06 -0.17
CA GLY A 61 11.55 0.62 -1.52
C GLY A 61 11.61 1.73 -2.57
N TYR A 62 11.09 2.91 -2.26
CA TYR A 62 11.11 4.05 -3.18
C TYR A 62 12.47 4.76 -3.19
N THR A 63 13.00 5.05 -2.01
CA THR A 63 14.28 5.76 -1.88
C THR A 63 15.47 4.82 -2.03
N ASN A 64 15.34 3.56 -1.59
CA ASN A 64 16.42 2.57 -1.67
C ASN A 64 16.37 1.79 -3.00
N SER A 65 17.30 2.09 -3.90
CA SER A 65 17.42 1.42 -5.21
C SER A 65 17.88 -0.04 -5.13
N ASN A 66 18.35 -0.50 -3.98
CA ASN A 66 18.69 -1.91 -3.74
C ASN A 66 17.51 -2.72 -3.16
N SER A 67 16.33 -2.11 -3.05
CA SER A 67 15.12 -2.79 -2.57
C SER A 67 14.47 -3.66 -3.66
N LYS A 68 13.44 -4.42 -3.24
CA LYS A 68 12.60 -5.24 -4.11
C LYS A 68 11.91 -4.46 -5.23
N CYS A 69 11.76 -3.13 -5.12
CA CYS A 69 11.15 -2.31 -6.16
C CYS A 69 11.92 -2.39 -7.49
N LYS A 70 13.25 -2.51 -7.44
CA LYS A 70 14.07 -2.67 -8.63
C LYS A 70 13.73 -3.97 -9.36
N ASP A 71 13.63 -5.07 -8.62
CA ASP A 71 13.30 -6.39 -9.19
C ASP A 71 11.90 -6.39 -9.81
N ILE A 72 10.92 -5.76 -9.15
CA ILE A 72 9.56 -5.60 -9.68
C ILE A 72 9.57 -4.80 -11.00
N ILE A 73 10.32 -3.70 -11.06
CA ILE A 73 10.44 -2.89 -12.29
C ILE A 73 11.10 -3.70 -13.41
N THR A 74 12.17 -4.43 -13.10
CA THR A 74 12.84 -5.28 -14.09
C THR A 74 11.89 -6.32 -14.66
N LEU A 75 11.15 -7.04 -13.80
CA LEU A 75 10.18 -8.05 -14.24
C LEU A 75 9.02 -7.51 -15.07
N LEU A 76 8.57 -6.28 -14.80
CA LEU A 76 7.39 -5.71 -15.47
C LEU A 76 7.72 -4.90 -16.72
N LEU A 77 8.90 -4.26 -16.76
CA LEU A 77 9.21 -3.22 -17.75
C LEU A 77 10.53 -3.47 -18.52
N VAL A 78 11.35 -4.44 -18.11
CA VAL A 78 12.63 -4.76 -18.78
C VAL A 78 12.57 -6.14 -19.39
N ASP A 79 12.19 -7.14 -18.61
CA ASP A 79 12.19 -8.53 -19.03
C ASP A 79 10.93 -8.84 -19.85
N SER A 80 11.10 -9.53 -20.97
CA SER A 80 9.96 -10.07 -21.74
C SER A 80 9.46 -11.36 -21.12
N VAL A 81 8.14 -11.55 -21.10
CA VAL A 81 7.57 -12.86 -20.77
C VAL A 81 7.87 -13.83 -21.91
N THR A 82 8.70 -14.84 -21.65
CA THR A 82 8.93 -15.94 -22.59
C THR A 82 7.63 -16.74 -22.75
N ILE A 83 7.21 -16.95 -24.01
CA ILE A 83 6.00 -17.71 -24.38
C ILE A 83 6.41 -19.11 -24.81
#